data_AF-A0A914CPD6-F1
#
_entry.id   AF-A0A914CPD6-F1
#
_cell.length_a   1.000
_cell.length_b   1.000
_cell.length_c   1.000
_cell.angle_alpha   90.00
_cell.angle_beta   90.00
_cell.angle_gamma   90.00
#
_symmetry.space_group_name_H-M   'P 1'
#
loop_
_entity.id
_entity.type
_entity.pdbx_description
1 polymer ?
#
loop_
_entity_poly.entity_id
_entity_poly.type
_entity_poly.pdbx_seq_one_letter_code
_entity_poly.pdbx_strand_id
1 'polypeptide(L)'
;MIFKATLGSAQQLSSITPCAYPNVHDRAHCGILDPQLDHGLICDPDNVISMSEAHLVDTFLQRVYNERKHKCICNKSKGLNCWYKFGFAFLREIFPVDGAVSDLYGRDHCPMNRSLVQLAQYQPEHLTKADSIYEYAHNFARIVRERWDFSSCGEDILILVVLQRPAQLVPDSLPDSSQHQGASSNRLPVIFVSYGSQVVERFGSAEGFHAMPYSLEPLQRIVDEENERLQNGYPLQR
;
A
#
# COMPACT_ATOMS: atom_id res chain seq x y z
N MET A 1 13.11 -37.15 15.08
CA MET A 1 11.90 -36.52 14.50
C MET A 1 12.37 -35.43 13.55
N ILE A 2 12.14 -35.60 12.25
CA ILE A 2 12.49 -34.62 11.22
C ILE A 2 11.26 -33.74 11.04
N PHE A 3 11.36 -32.46 11.41
CA PHE A 3 10.30 -31.48 11.18
C PHE A 3 10.23 -31.18 9.68
N LYS A 4 9.16 -31.65 9.02
CA LYS A 4 8.71 -31.08 7.75
C LYS A 4 8.05 -29.74 8.08
N ALA A 5 8.82 -28.66 7.99
CA ALA A 5 8.23 -27.33 7.84
C ALA A 5 7.43 -27.33 6.53
N THR A 6 6.12 -27.20 6.64
CA THR A 6 5.21 -27.06 5.52
C THR A 6 5.49 -25.72 4.83
N LEU A 7 5.47 -25.70 3.50
CA LEU A 7 5.78 -24.56 2.63
C LEU A 7 5.13 -23.22 3.08
N GLY A 8 3.94 -23.26 3.71
CA GLY A 8 3.22 -22.09 4.20
C GLY A 8 3.87 -21.33 5.35
N SER A 9 4.68 -21.99 6.19
CA SER A 9 5.37 -21.32 7.31
C SER A 9 6.55 -20.44 6.82
N ALA A 10 7.25 -20.86 5.77
CA ALA A 10 8.40 -20.13 5.25
C ALA A 10 7.99 -18.84 4.53
N GLN A 11 6.89 -18.86 3.76
CA GLN A 11 6.34 -17.67 3.09
C GLN A 11 5.80 -16.62 4.07
N GLN A 12 5.13 -17.07 5.15
CA GLN A 12 4.69 -16.18 6.22
C GLN A 12 5.87 -15.57 7.00
N LEU A 13 6.96 -16.32 7.20
CA LEU A 13 8.19 -15.82 7.83
C LEU A 13 8.97 -14.81 6.96
N SER A 14 8.77 -14.84 5.64
CA SER A 14 9.33 -13.84 4.70
C SER A 14 8.40 -12.64 4.48
N SER A 15 7.20 -12.62 5.06
CA SER A 15 6.26 -11.52 4.87
C SER A 15 6.77 -10.25 5.55
N ILE A 16 6.83 -9.17 4.78
CA ILE A 16 7.12 -7.86 5.34
C ILE A 16 5.87 -7.32 6.02
N THR A 17 5.95 -7.05 7.31
CA THR A 17 4.86 -6.42 8.06
C THR A 17 4.93 -4.90 7.92
N PRO A 18 3.84 -4.15 8.16
CA PRO A 18 3.88 -2.70 7.94
C PRO A 18 4.86 -1.99 8.88
N CYS A 19 5.17 -2.57 10.05
CA CYS A 19 6.22 -2.08 10.96
C CYS A 19 7.65 -2.44 10.53
N ALA A 20 7.81 -3.51 9.75
CA ALA A 20 9.08 -3.90 9.16
C ALA A 20 9.30 -3.27 7.77
N TYR A 21 8.26 -2.73 7.14
CA TYR A 21 8.35 -2.04 5.87
C TYR A 21 9.34 -0.86 5.96
N PRO A 22 10.24 -0.67 4.98
CA PRO A 22 11.29 0.33 5.11
C PRO A 22 10.71 1.75 5.12
N ASN A 23 11.42 2.66 5.78
CA ASN A 23 11.13 4.08 5.62
C ASN A 23 11.60 4.53 4.23
N VAL A 24 10.79 5.32 3.52
CA VAL A 24 11.10 5.77 2.15
C VAL A 24 12.42 6.57 2.03
N HIS A 25 12.87 7.18 3.11
CA HIS A 25 14.16 7.88 3.15
C HIS A 25 15.36 6.93 3.26
N ASP A 26 15.14 5.67 3.63
CA ASP A 26 16.14 4.61 3.60
C ASP A 26 16.18 3.95 2.22
N ARG A 27 16.80 4.65 1.26
CA ARG A 27 16.89 4.22 -0.14
C ARG A 27 17.53 2.84 -0.32
N ALA A 28 18.43 2.45 0.57
CA ALA A 28 19.10 1.15 0.49
C ALA A 28 18.12 -0.01 0.74
N HIS A 29 17.31 0.08 1.79
CA HIS A 29 16.32 -0.95 2.11
C HIS A 29 15.04 -0.83 1.27
N CYS A 30 14.74 0.35 0.71
CA CYS A 30 13.62 0.56 -0.20
C CYS A 30 13.83 0.03 -1.62
N GLY A 31 15.01 -0.46 -1.99
CA GLY A 31 15.26 -0.96 -3.35
C GLY A 31 15.34 0.13 -4.44
N ILE A 32 15.26 1.40 -4.08
CA ILE A 32 15.32 2.54 -5.01
C ILE A 32 16.63 3.29 -4.81
N LEU A 33 17.66 2.91 -5.56
CA LEU A 33 19.02 3.46 -5.42
C LEU A 33 19.32 4.65 -6.35
N ASP A 34 18.44 4.94 -7.31
CA ASP A 34 18.68 6.02 -8.28
C ASP A 34 18.50 7.41 -7.64
N PRO A 35 19.56 8.24 -7.58
CA PRO A 35 19.46 9.60 -7.04
C PRO A 35 18.56 10.51 -7.87
N GLN A 36 18.29 10.20 -9.15
CA GLN A 36 17.47 11.02 -10.04
C GLN A 36 15.97 10.96 -9.75
N LEU A 37 15.53 10.00 -8.92
CA LEU A 37 14.15 9.94 -8.43
C LEU A 37 14.04 10.84 -7.19
N ASP A 38 13.52 12.05 -7.37
CA ASP A 38 13.45 13.10 -6.34
C ASP A 38 12.05 13.70 -6.11
N HIS A 39 11.08 13.45 -7.00
CA HIS A 39 9.71 13.96 -6.86
C HIS A 39 8.80 12.96 -6.15
N GLY A 40 8.95 11.67 -6.45
CA GLY A 40 8.17 10.59 -5.86
C GLY A 40 8.83 9.98 -4.63
N LEU A 41 8.05 9.80 -3.56
CA LEU A 41 8.44 8.95 -2.43
C LEU A 41 8.11 7.50 -2.79
N ILE A 42 9.02 6.83 -3.49
CA ILE A 42 8.86 5.46 -3.99
C ILE A 42 9.68 4.50 -3.12
N CYS A 43 9.07 3.38 -2.71
CA CYS A 43 9.76 2.31 -2.00
C CYS A 43 9.27 0.94 -2.49
N ASP A 44 10.19 0.12 -2.98
CA ASP A 44 9.99 -1.23 -3.52
C ASP A 44 11.04 -2.21 -2.96
N PRO A 45 10.89 -2.65 -1.69
CA PRO A 45 11.83 -3.58 -1.06
C PRO A 45 11.89 -4.94 -1.76
N ASP A 46 10.82 -5.36 -2.43
CA ASP A 46 10.72 -6.65 -3.10
C ASP A 46 11.25 -6.64 -4.54
N ASN A 47 11.70 -5.47 -5.03
CA ASN A 47 12.15 -5.22 -6.40
C ASN A 47 11.15 -5.79 -7.43
N VAL A 48 9.87 -5.45 -7.26
CA VAL A 48 8.78 -5.93 -8.11
C VAL A 48 8.50 -5.02 -9.30
N ILE A 49 8.90 -3.75 -9.23
CA ILE A 49 8.86 -2.83 -10.36
C ILE A 49 10.27 -2.61 -10.93
N SER A 50 10.33 -2.34 -12.23
CA SER A 50 11.55 -1.94 -12.90
C SER A 50 11.89 -0.47 -12.62
N MET A 51 13.17 -0.12 -12.76
CA MET A 51 13.59 1.29 -12.67
C MET A 51 12.89 2.18 -13.69
N SER A 52 12.57 1.66 -14.89
CA SER A 52 11.82 2.40 -15.91
C SER A 52 10.41 2.76 -15.44
N GLU A 53 9.73 1.84 -14.73
CA GLU A 53 8.41 2.12 -14.14
C GLU A 53 8.50 3.14 -13.01
N ALA A 54 9.53 3.04 -12.16
CA ALA A 54 9.79 4.06 -11.14
C ALA A 54 10.00 5.46 -11.75
N HIS A 55 10.77 5.55 -12.84
CA HIS A 55 10.97 6.80 -13.60
C HIS A 55 9.68 7.34 -14.23
N LEU A 56 8.77 6.48 -14.68
CA LEU A 56 7.46 6.91 -15.19
C LEU A 56 6.61 7.54 -14.08
N VAL A 57 6.61 6.96 -12.88
CA VAL A 57 5.93 7.53 -11.71
C VAL A 57 6.53 8.88 -11.34
N ASP A 58 7.86 8.98 -11.25
CA ASP A 58 8.54 10.24 -10.91
C ASP A 58 8.29 11.34 -11.95
N THR A 59 8.41 11.02 -13.25
CA THR A 59 8.12 11.95 -14.34
C THR A 59 6.67 12.45 -14.31
N PHE A 60 5.72 11.56 -13.99
CA PHE A 60 4.32 11.93 -13.83
C PHE A 60 4.14 12.90 -12.65
N LEU A 61 4.74 12.60 -11.49
CA LEU A 61 4.68 13.46 -10.31
C LEU A 61 5.35 14.81 -10.54
N GLN A 62 6.48 14.84 -11.24
CA GLN A 62 7.14 16.09 -11.62
C GLN A 62 6.21 16.99 -12.42
N ARG A 63 5.49 16.44 -13.42
CA ARG A 63 4.50 17.20 -14.20
C ARG A 63 3.37 17.73 -13.31
N VAL A 64 2.81 16.84 -12.50
CA VAL A 64 1.73 17.11 -11.54
C VAL A 64 2.13 18.25 -10.58
N TYR A 65 3.35 18.22 -10.02
CA TYR A 65 3.86 19.30 -9.17
C TYR A 65 4.14 20.57 -9.94
N ASN A 66 4.69 20.51 -11.15
CA ASN A 66 4.92 21.71 -11.96
C ASN A 66 3.62 22.48 -12.24
N GLU A 67 2.52 21.77 -12.49
CA GLU A 67 1.20 22.36 -12.75
C GLU A 67 0.50 22.87 -11.49
N ARG A 68 0.79 22.29 -10.32
CA ARG A 68 -0.07 22.41 -9.14
C ARG A 68 0.64 22.93 -7.89
N LYS A 69 1.97 23.09 -7.91
CA LYS A 69 2.80 23.51 -6.77
C LYS A 69 2.35 24.79 -6.05
N HIS A 70 1.56 25.64 -6.69
CA HIS A 70 1.04 26.89 -6.11
C HIS A 70 -0.37 26.74 -5.48
N LYS A 71 -1.01 25.57 -5.59
CA LYS A 71 -2.34 25.28 -5.03
C LYS A 71 -2.21 24.70 -3.63
N CYS A 72 -1.70 25.49 -2.69
CA CYS A 72 -1.38 25.01 -1.36
C CYS A 72 -2.57 24.36 -0.65
N ILE A 73 -2.32 23.22 0.01
CA ILE A 73 -3.29 22.56 0.89
C ILE A 73 -3.13 23.09 2.32
N CYS A 74 -1.89 23.20 2.79
CA CYS A 74 -1.59 23.69 4.12
C CYS A 74 -1.58 25.23 4.17
N ASN A 75 -2.32 25.83 5.10
CA ASN A 75 -2.37 27.29 5.28
C ASN A 75 -1.01 27.94 5.66
N LYS A 76 -0.02 27.15 6.08
CA LYS A 76 1.29 27.63 6.59
C LYS A 76 2.50 27.22 5.74
N SER A 77 2.31 26.54 4.62
CA SER A 77 3.42 26.05 3.81
C SER A 77 4.06 27.18 2.98
N LYS A 78 5.25 27.64 3.40
CA LYS A 78 6.09 28.59 2.65
C LYS A 78 7.10 27.88 1.71
N GLY A 79 6.76 26.69 1.21
CA GLY A 79 7.65 25.84 0.40
C GLY A 79 7.36 25.87 -1.11
N LEU A 80 8.35 25.44 -1.91
CA LEU A 80 8.30 25.34 -3.39
C LEU A 80 7.31 24.29 -3.91
N ASN A 81 6.81 23.40 -3.05
CA ASN A 81 5.73 22.45 -3.35
C ASN A 81 4.83 22.33 -2.10
N CYS A 82 3.70 23.03 -2.11
CA CYS A 82 2.75 23.07 -1.00
C CYS A 82 1.45 22.29 -1.26
N TRP A 83 1.41 21.54 -2.36
CA TRP A 83 0.24 20.75 -2.73
C TRP A 83 0.22 19.39 -2.02
N TYR A 84 -0.67 18.48 -2.42
CA TYR A 84 -0.67 17.10 -1.91
C TYR A 84 0.66 16.41 -2.19
N LYS A 85 1.06 15.52 -1.28
CA LYS A 85 2.27 14.72 -1.42
C LYS A 85 1.90 13.26 -1.65
N PHE A 86 2.62 12.62 -2.56
CA PHE A 86 2.33 11.24 -2.95
C PHE A 86 3.48 10.32 -2.56
N GLY A 87 3.13 9.21 -1.91
CA GLY A 87 4.02 8.09 -1.66
C GLY A 87 3.52 6.83 -2.37
N PHE A 88 4.45 6.02 -2.87
CA PHE A 88 4.19 4.78 -3.58
C PHE A 88 4.95 3.64 -2.90
N ALA A 89 4.21 2.71 -2.31
CA ALA A 89 4.73 1.49 -1.72
C ALA A 89 4.39 0.30 -2.62
N PHE A 90 5.35 -0.59 -2.85
CA PHE A 90 5.19 -1.76 -3.68
C PHE A 90 5.42 -3.04 -2.87
N LEU A 91 4.54 -4.01 -3.05
CA LEU A 91 4.66 -5.34 -2.48
C LEU A 91 4.48 -6.39 -3.57
N ARG A 92 5.26 -7.47 -3.49
CA ARG A 92 5.03 -8.62 -4.37
C ARG A 92 3.68 -9.24 -4.08
N GLU A 93 3.44 -9.55 -2.82
CA GLU A 93 2.24 -10.21 -2.31
C GLU A 93 2.03 -9.73 -0.87
N ILE A 94 0.78 -9.69 -0.42
CA ILE A 94 0.47 -9.41 0.98
C ILE A 94 0.10 -10.72 1.69
N PHE A 95 0.87 -11.05 2.72
CA PHE A 95 0.59 -12.16 3.62
C PHE A 95 0.13 -11.59 4.96
N PRO A 96 -1.16 -11.65 5.29
CA PRO A 96 -1.66 -11.18 6.57
C PRO A 96 -1.01 -11.94 7.72
N VAL A 97 -0.54 -11.19 8.71
CA VAL A 97 -0.01 -11.71 9.97
C VAL A 97 -0.86 -11.16 11.09
N ASP A 98 -1.37 -12.05 11.95
CA ASP A 98 -2.21 -11.64 13.07
C ASP A 98 -1.45 -10.70 14.02
N GLY A 99 -2.12 -9.65 14.47
CA GLY A 99 -1.53 -8.59 15.31
C GLY A 99 -0.45 -7.73 14.64
N ALA A 100 -0.15 -7.92 13.33
CA ALA A 100 0.79 -7.07 12.61
C ALA A 100 0.21 -5.72 12.19
N VAL A 101 -1.12 -5.58 12.24
CA VAL A 101 -1.85 -4.32 12.08
C VAL A 101 -2.61 -4.00 13.37
N SER A 102 -2.62 -2.73 13.75
CA SER A 102 -3.36 -2.22 14.90
C SER A 102 -3.55 -0.71 14.72
N ASP A 103 -4.66 -0.17 15.22
CA ASP A 103 -4.91 1.28 15.26
C ASP A 103 -3.89 2.05 16.12
N LEU A 104 -3.22 1.35 17.04
CA LEU A 104 -2.14 1.90 17.86
C LEU A 104 -0.81 2.00 17.10
N TYR A 105 -0.70 1.33 15.95
CA TYR A 105 0.52 1.34 15.15
C TYR A 105 0.50 2.51 14.17
N GLY A 106 1.64 3.16 14.03
CA GLY A 106 1.79 4.36 13.21
C GLY A 106 3.17 4.99 13.39
N ARG A 107 3.19 6.32 13.39
CA ARG A 107 4.41 7.14 13.50
C ARG A 107 5.19 6.89 14.79
N ASP A 108 4.51 6.99 15.94
CA ASP A 108 5.15 7.02 17.26
C ASP A 108 5.41 5.63 17.85
N HIS A 109 4.67 4.63 17.37
CA HIS A 109 4.74 3.27 17.87
C HIS A 109 4.57 2.27 16.73
N CYS A 110 5.58 1.43 16.50
CA CYS A 110 5.46 0.28 15.61
C CYS A 110 6.44 -0.83 16.04
N PRO A 111 5.95 -1.97 16.54
CA PRO A 111 6.84 -3.04 17.00
C PRO A 111 7.54 -3.74 15.83
N MET A 112 8.87 -3.69 15.78
CA MET A 112 9.66 -4.47 14.81
C MET A 112 9.86 -5.92 15.28
N ASN A 113 9.26 -6.84 14.54
CA ASN A 113 9.52 -8.28 14.30
C ASN A 113 10.10 -9.26 15.36
N ARG A 114 10.41 -8.88 16.62
CA ARG A 114 10.84 -9.88 17.63
C ARG A 114 9.68 -10.66 18.28
N SER A 115 8.42 -10.27 18.07
CA SER A 115 7.26 -10.88 18.73
C SER A 115 6.27 -11.58 17.78
N LEU A 116 6.34 -11.34 16.47
CA LEU A 116 5.34 -11.86 15.51
C LEU A 116 5.57 -13.34 15.14
N VAL A 117 6.83 -13.81 15.20
CA VAL A 117 7.18 -15.23 15.00
C VAL A 117 6.60 -16.13 16.11
N GLN A 118 6.40 -15.60 17.32
CA GLN A 118 5.79 -16.34 18.44
C GLN A 118 4.25 -16.31 18.38
N LEU A 119 3.65 -15.29 17.76
CA LEU A 119 2.20 -15.13 17.63
C LEU A 119 1.63 -15.81 16.37
N ALA A 120 2.43 -15.99 15.32
CA ALA A 120 2.03 -16.63 14.06
C ALA A 120 1.78 -18.15 14.16
N GLN A 121 1.66 -18.72 15.36
CA GLN A 121 1.37 -20.14 15.56
C GLN A 121 -0.07 -20.53 15.17
N TYR A 122 -0.93 -19.56 14.87
CA TYR A 122 -2.26 -19.79 14.33
C TYR A 122 -2.47 -18.86 13.14
N GLN A 123 -2.79 -19.40 11.96
CA GLN A 123 -3.55 -18.64 10.97
C GLN A 123 -4.95 -18.51 11.55
N PRO A 124 -5.40 -17.32 12.00
CA PRO A 124 -6.78 -17.17 12.42
C PRO A 124 -7.65 -17.39 11.19
N GLU A 125 -8.67 -18.24 11.28
CA GLU A 125 -9.65 -18.47 10.21
C GLU A 125 -10.24 -17.15 9.66
N HIS A 126 -10.23 -16.08 10.47
CA HIS A 126 -10.65 -14.74 10.08
C HIS A 126 -9.82 -14.10 8.96
N LEU A 127 -8.52 -14.38 8.85
CA LEU A 127 -7.65 -13.84 7.79
C LEU A 127 -7.77 -14.59 6.45
N THR A 128 -8.84 -15.36 6.27
CA THR A 128 -9.16 -16.07 5.02
C THR A 128 -10.29 -15.42 4.23
N LYS A 129 -10.97 -14.41 4.79
CA LYS A 129 -12.09 -13.71 4.15
C LYS A 129 -11.63 -12.48 3.38
N ALA A 130 -12.28 -12.20 2.25
CA ALA A 130 -12.00 -11.03 1.41
C ALA A 130 -11.97 -9.72 2.21
N ASP A 131 -13.01 -9.45 3.00
CA ASP A 131 -13.12 -8.23 3.81
C ASP A 131 -11.96 -8.08 4.81
N SER A 132 -11.54 -9.17 5.43
CA SER A 132 -10.44 -9.16 6.40
C SER A 132 -9.08 -8.95 5.74
N ILE A 133 -8.86 -9.48 4.53
CA ILE A 133 -7.67 -9.17 3.72
C ILE A 133 -7.67 -7.69 3.34
N TYR A 134 -8.82 -7.19 2.90
CA TYR A 134 -9.01 -5.81 2.48
C TYR A 134 -8.73 -4.83 3.63
N GLU A 135 -9.29 -5.09 4.81
CA GLU A 135 -9.05 -4.32 6.05
C GLU A 135 -7.57 -4.38 6.49
N TYR A 136 -6.95 -5.57 6.43
CA TYR A 136 -5.53 -5.71 6.72
C TYR A 136 -4.66 -4.86 5.79
N ALA A 137 -4.92 -4.91 4.48
CA ALA A 137 -4.16 -4.16 3.48
C ALA A 137 -4.34 -2.63 3.60
N HIS A 138 -5.55 -2.18 3.93
CA HIS A 138 -5.80 -0.76 4.23
C HIS A 138 -5.04 -0.30 5.47
N ASN A 139 -5.07 -1.07 6.55
CA ASN A 139 -4.31 -0.76 7.75
C ASN A 139 -2.80 -0.82 7.50
N PHE A 140 -2.34 -1.74 6.66
CA PHE A 140 -0.95 -1.78 6.20
C PHE A 140 -0.55 -0.45 5.55
N ALA A 141 -1.34 0.01 4.56
CA ALA A 141 -1.09 1.27 3.88
C ALA A 141 -1.12 2.45 4.85
N ARG A 142 -2.08 2.47 5.80
CA ARG A 142 -2.16 3.51 6.84
C ARG A 142 -0.89 3.57 7.70
N ILE A 143 -0.45 2.45 8.23
CA ILE A 143 0.72 2.38 9.11
C ILE A 143 1.98 2.81 8.35
N VAL A 144 2.18 2.35 7.10
CA VAL A 144 3.31 2.78 6.27
C VAL A 144 3.29 4.29 6.05
N ARG A 145 2.13 4.84 5.69
CA ARG A 145 1.95 6.29 5.46
C ARG A 145 2.34 7.11 6.68
N GLU A 146 1.81 6.75 7.84
CA GLU A 146 2.08 7.44 9.11
C GLU A 146 3.55 7.33 9.52
N ARG A 147 4.19 6.17 9.29
CA ARG A 147 5.62 5.97 9.58
C ARG A 147 6.56 6.72 8.65
N TRP A 148 6.15 6.95 7.41
CA TRP A 148 6.93 7.74 6.47
C TRP A 148 6.88 9.24 6.81
N ASP A 149 5.82 9.70 7.46
CA ASP A 149 5.68 11.06 7.99
C ASP A 149 6.08 12.16 6.99
N PHE A 150 5.64 12.01 5.74
CA PHE A 150 6.09 12.87 4.67
C PHE A 150 5.21 14.12 4.46
N SER A 151 4.14 14.28 5.24
CA SER A 151 3.31 15.49 5.24
C SER A 151 3.74 16.51 6.27
N SER A 152 3.20 17.73 6.12
CA SER A 152 3.39 18.83 7.05
C SER A 152 2.12 19.19 7.81
N CYS A 153 0.95 18.90 7.23
CA CYS A 153 -0.35 19.13 7.83
C CYS A 153 -1.34 17.99 7.62
N GLY A 154 -0.92 16.84 7.07
CA GLY A 154 -1.82 15.74 6.70
C GLY A 154 -2.24 15.75 5.22
N GLU A 155 -1.48 16.43 4.36
CA GLU A 155 -1.68 16.51 2.91
C GLU A 155 -1.11 15.31 2.12
N ASP A 156 -0.68 14.26 2.81
CA ASP A 156 -0.09 13.06 2.24
C ASP A 156 -1.14 12.05 1.75
N ILE A 157 -0.79 11.34 0.67
CA ILE A 157 -1.55 10.23 0.11
C ILE A 157 -0.53 9.11 -0.16
N LEU A 158 -0.75 7.93 0.43
CA LEU A 158 0.05 6.73 0.15
C LEU A 158 -0.76 5.78 -0.74
N ILE A 159 -0.17 5.39 -1.86
CA ILE A 159 -0.68 4.37 -2.76
C ILE A 159 0.16 3.10 -2.53
N LEU A 160 -0.47 2.06 -2.03
CA LEU A 160 0.11 0.71 -1.88
C LEU A 160 -0.32 -0.14 -3.08
N VAL A 161 0.65 -0.62 -3.86
CA VAL A 161 0.42 -1.50 -5.01
C VAL A 161 0.91 -2.90 -4.65
N VAL A 162 -0.01 -3.86 -4.62
CA VAL A 162 0.29 -5.28 -4.43
C VAL A 162 0.22 -5.96 -5.79
N LEU A 163 1.34 -6.51 -6.26
CA LEU A 163 1.48 -7.03 -7.62
C LEU A 163 0.78 -8.38 -7.82
N GLN A 164 0.71 -9.17 -6.76
CA GLN A 164 0.00 -10.44 -6.70
C GLN A 164 -1.19 -10.27 -5.76
N ARG A 165 -2.35 -10.02 -6.36
CA ARG A 165 -3.62 -9.91 -5.63
C ARG A 165 -3.87 -11.19 -4.83
N PRO A 166 -4.14 -11.08 -3.52
CA PRO A 166 -4.55 -12.20 -2.69
C PRO A 166 -5.72 -12.96 -3.32
N ALA A 167 -5.69 -14.29 -3.28
CA ALA A 167 -6.69 -15.13 -3.93
C ALA A 167 -8.12 -14.80 -3.45
N GLN A 168 -8.26 -14.38 -2.19
CA GLN A 168 -9.52 -13.97 -1.57
C GLN A 168 -10.14 -12.71 -2.19
N LEU A 169 -9.34 -11.89 -2.89
CA LEU A 169 -9.78 -10.66 -3.55
C LEU A 169 -10.00 -10.83 -5.06
N VAL A 170 -9.83 -12.06 -5.57
CA VAL A 170 -10.08 -12.40 -6.97
C VAL A 170 -11.57 -12.75 -7.10
N PRO A 171 -12.34 -12.08 -7.97
CA PRO A 171 -13.75 -12.41 -8.19
C PRO A 171 -13.94 -13.85 -8.68
N ASP A 172 -14.96 -14.55 -8.15
CA ASP A 172 -15.34 -15.92 -8.52
C ASP A 172 -15.70 -16.07 -10.03
N SER A 173 -15.96 -14.96 -10.72
CA SER A 173 -16.36 -14.93 -12.13
C SER A 173 -15.20 -15.03 -13.13
N LEU A 174 -13.95 -14.99 -12.67
CA LEU A 174 -12.78 -15.17 -13.53
C LEU A 174 -12.51 -16.67 -13.75
N PRO A 175 -12.40 -17.16 -15.00
CA PRO A 175 -12.31 -18.58 -15.28
C PRO A 175 -11.05 -19.23 -14.70
N ASP A 176 -11.24 -20.41 -14.08
CA ASP A 176 -10.25 -21.32 -13.47
C ASP A 176 -9.11 -21.81 -14.39
N SER A 177 -9.00 -21.29 -15.61
CA SER A 177 -7.90 -21.64 -16.53
C SER A 177 -6.52 -21.20 -16.03
N SER A 178 -6.44 -20.41 -14.95
CA SER A 178 -5.21 -20.10 -14.24
C SER A 178 -4.84 -21.14 -13.15
N GLN A 179 -5.70 -22.09 -12.78
CA GLN A 179 -5.42 -23.04 -11.69
C GLN A 179 -4.68 -24.33 -12.11
N HIS A 180 -4.54 -24.61 -13.41
CA HIS A 180 -3.88 -25.82 -13.91
C HIS A 180 -2.76 -25.53 -14.89
N GLN A 181 -1.64 -24.99 -14.39
CA GLN A 181 -0.27 -25.25 -14.85
C GLN A 181 0.75 -24.56 -13.93
N GLY A 182 1.80 -25.28 -13.55
CA GLY A 182 2.79 -24.92 -12.52
C GLY A 182 3.74 -23.76 -12.84
N ALA A 183 3.24 -22.63 -13.36
CA ALA A 183 3.92 -21.33 -13.36
C ALA A 183 2.91 -20.20 -13.67
N SER A 184 2.85 -19.18 -12.80
CA SER A 184 2.18 -17.87 -12.96
C SER A 184 0.65 -17.78 -12.93
N SER A 185 -0.01 -18.50 -12.02
CA SER A 185 -1.39 -18.21 -11.61
C SER A 185 -1.45 -16.91 -10.78
N ASN A 186 -2.40 -16.00 -11.09
CA ASN A 186 -2.75 -14.76 -10.36
C ASN A 186 -1.67 -13.66 -10.18
N ARG A 187 -1.24 -13.04 -11.28
CA ARG A 187 -0.48 -11.76 -11.27
C ARG A 187 -1.35 -10.54 -11.54
N LEU A 188 -2.53 -10.49 -10.95
CA LEU A 188 -3.38 -9.31 -11.07
C LEU A 188 -2.97 -8.33 -9.97
N PRO A 189 -2.57 -7.10 -10.29
CA PRO A 189 -2.27 -6.13 -9.26
C PRO A 189 -3.57 -5.65 -8.58
N VAL A 190 -3.42 -5.11 -7.38
CA VAL A 190 -4.47 -4.44 -6.62
C VAL A 190 -3.87 -3.24 -5.89
N ILE A 191 -4.62 -2.17 -5.82
CA ILE A 191 -4.25 -0.89 -5.24
C ILE A 191 -5.05 -0.68 -3.96
N PHE A 192 -4.35 -0.28 -2.90
CA PHE A 192 -4.92 0.24 -1.67
C PHE A 192 -4.39 1.66 -1.47
N VAL A 193 -5.20 2.55 -0.91
CA VAL A 193 -4.81 3.94 -0.71
C VAL A 193 -5.11 4.38 0.71
N SER A 194 -4.13 5.04 1.34
CA SER A 194 -4.31 5.70 2.63
C SER A 194 -4.18 7.21 2.47
N TYR A 195 -5.06 7.94 3.14
CA TYR A 195 -5.19 9.39 3.03
C TYR A 195 -4.85 10.06 4.37
N GLY A 196 -4.06 11.13 4.33
CA GLY A 196 -3.80 12.00 5.47
C GLY A 196 -5.03 12.82 5.87
N SER A 197 -5.03 13.32 7.11
CA SER A 197 -6.20 13.98 7.71
C SER A 197 -6.73 15.15 6.88
N GLN A 198 -5.87 15.96 6.27
CA GLN A 198 -6.32 17.11 5.44
C GLN A 198 -6.95 16.67 4.11
N VAL A 199 -6.51 15.55 3.55
CA VAL A 199 -7.17 14.95 2.39
C VAL A 199 -8.56 14.48 2.78
N VAL A 200 -8.66 13.80 3.94
CA VAL A 200 -9.93 13.31 4.47
C VAL A 200 -10.90 14.45 4.80
N GLU A 201 -10.45 15.50 5.48
CA GLU A 201 -11.27 16.67 5.82
C GLU A 201 -11.82 17.37 4.57
N ARG A 202 -11.04 17.39 3.48
CA ARG A 202 -11.42 18.11 2.25
C ARG A 202 -12.35 17.32 1.32
N PHE A 203 -12.16 16.01 1.24
CA PHE A 203 -12.91 15.14 0.32
C PHE A 203 -13.92 14.23 1.01
N GLY A 204 -13.86 14.14 2.33
CA GLY A 204 -14.80 13.41 3.15
C GLY A 204 -16.16 14.10 3.20
N SER A 205 -17.24 13.34 3.03
CA SER A 205 -18.59 13.86 3.24
C SER A 205 -18.85 14.07 4.74
N ALA A 206 -19.35 15.26 5.09
CA ALA A 206 -19.82 15.59 6.43
C ALA A 206 -21.29 15.22 6.58
N GLU A 207 -21.63 13.93 6.57
CA GLU A 207 -22.97 13.47 6.93
C GLU A 207 -22.92 12.62 8.20
N GLY A 208 -23.55 13.13 9.27
CA GLY A 208 -23.90 12.35 10.47
C GLY A 208 -23.28 12.83 11.78
N PHE A 209 -24.05 13.59 12.57
CA PHE A 209 -23.82 13.71 14.01
C PHE A 209 -23.96 12.31 14.65
N HIS A 210 -22.91 11.85 15.33
CA HIS A 210 -22.71 10.57 16.05
C HIS A 210 -21.85 9.51 15.33
N ALA A 211 -20.54 9.52 15.68
CA ALA A 211 -19.56 8.43 15.65
C ALA A 211 -19.06 7.86 14.29
N MET A 212 -17.96 8.46 13.76
CA MET A 212 -16.88 7.94 12.85
C MET A 212 -17.22 7.23 11.52
N PRO A 213 -16.38 7.36 10.46
CA PRO A 213 -15.59 8.50 9.98
C PRO A 213 -16.08 8.99 8.60
N TYR A 214 -15.59 10.15 8.18
CA TYR A 214 -15.79 10.76 6.85
C TYR A 214 -15.86 9.75 5.68
N SER A 215 -16.95 9.76 4.91
CA SER A 215 -17.05 8.95 3.69
C SER A 215 -16.18 9.54 2.58
N LEU A 216 -15.13 8.84 2.18
CA LEU A 216 -14.24 9.18 1.05
C LEU A 216 -14.73 8.59 -0.27
N GLU A 217 -16.04 8.34 -0.39
CA GLU A 217 -16.70 7.70 -1.53
C GLU A 217 -16.16 8.14 -2.90
N PRO A 218 -15.95 9.44 -3.21
CA PRO A 218 -15.45 9.84 -4.52
C PRO A 218 -14.03 9.36 -4.81
N LEU A 219 -13.15 9.37 -3.81
CA LEU A 219 -11.76 8.90 -3.95
C LEU A 219 -11.70 7.38 -3.96
N GLN A 220 -12.47 6.73 -3.09
CA GLN A 220 -12.56 5.28 -3.04
C GLN A 220 -13.10 4.71 -4.37
N ARG A 221 -14.12 5.35 -4.96
CA ARG A 221 -14.64 4.96 -6.28
C ARG A 221 -13.58 4.96 -7.37
N ILE A 222 -12.66 5.94 -7.38
CA ILE A 222 -11.56 5.96 -8.35
C ILE A 222 -10.66 4.73 -8.15
N VAL A 223 -10.32 4.41 -6.90
CA VAL A 223 -9.49 3.24 -6.58
C VAL A 223 -10.18 1.95 -6.99
N ASP A 224 -11.48 1.83 -6.74
CA ASP A 224 -12.28 0.66 -7.09
C ASP A 224 -12.36 0.48 -8.62
N GLU A 225 -12.65 1.56 -9.36
CA GLU A 225 -12.66 1.55 -10.83
C GLU A 225 -11.29 1.15 -11.42
N GLU A 226 -10.17 1.65 -10.89
CA GLU A 226 -8.85 1.21 -11.33
C GLU A 226 -8.57 -0.24 -10.95
N ASN A 227 -8.99 -0.68 -9.77
CA ASN A 227 -8.86 -2.08 -9.34
C ASN A 227 -9.67 -3.05 -10.18
N GLU A 228 -10.82 -2.64 -10.71
CA GLU A 228 -11.60 -3.39 -11.71
C GLU A 228 -10.85 -3.47 -13.05
N ARG A 229 -10.27 -2.36 -13.52
CA ARG A 229 -9.47 -2.36 -14.76
C ARG A 229 -8.27 -3.30 -14.68
N LEU A 230 -7.60 -3.31 -13.54
CA LEU A 230 -6.45 -4.17 -13.26
C LEU A 230 -6.79 -5.67 -13.18
N GLN A 231 -8.07 -6.05 -13.09
CA GLN A 231 -8.47 -7.46 -13.18
C GLN A 231 -8.16 -8.08 -14.55
N ASN A 232 -8.01 -7.24 -15.59
CA ASN A 232 -7.60 -7.66 -16.92
C ASN A 232 -6.07 -7.62 -17.12
N GLY A 233 -5.30 -7.42 -16.04
CA GLY A 233 -3.85 -7.24 -16.07
C GLY A 233 -3.44 -5.79 -16.33
N TYR A 234 -2.13 -5.56 -16.49
CA TYR A 234 -1.61 -4.24 -16.81
C TYR A 234 -2.07 -3.80 -18.21
N PRO A 235 -2.58 -2.56 -18.37
CA PRO A 235 -2.83 -2.02 -19.69
C PRO A 235 -1.49 -1.99 -20.47
N LEU A 236 -1.50 -2.56 -21.67
CA LEU A 236 -0.35 -2.47 -22.57
C LEU A 236 -0.07 -0.99 -22.84
N GLN A 237 1.19 -0.57 -22.66
CA GLN A 237 1.62 0.77 -23.07
C GLN A 237 1.27 0.95 -24.55
N ARG A 238 0.47 1.99 -24.85
CA ARG A 238 0.21 2.45 -26.21
C ARG A 238 1.18 3.55 -26.58
#